data_AF-A0A2U8T072-F1
#
_entry.id   AF-A0A2U8T072-F1
#
_cell.length_a   1.000
_cell.length_b   1.000
_cell.length_c   1.000
_cell.angle_alpha   90.00
_cell.angle_beta   90.00
_cell.angle_gamma   90.00
#
_symmetry.space_group_name_H-M   'P 1'
#
loop_
_entity.id
_entity.type
_entity.pdbx_description
1 polymer ?
#
loop_
_entity_poly.entity_id
_entity_poly.type
_entity_poly.pdbx_seq_one_letter_code
_entity_poly.pdbx_strand_id
1 'polypeptide(L)'
;IGQAFPYTPIANPRYMVADWSFGIQDDNMQKVVDEARAKGAQVVVLLSHNGMDVDLKMASRVSGIDAIMGGHTHDGMPVATLVANKGGKTIVTNAGSNGKFLGLLDFEVKDNKVSDFRYKLLPVFSNMLTADREMDALITKLRSPYEAKLNEVLAVTEGTLYRRGNFNGT
;
A
#
# COMPACT_ATOMS: atom_id res chain seq x y z
N ILE A 1 0.47 5.29 -11.23
CA ILE A 1 0.24 4.00 -11.93
C ILE A 1 -0.26 3.01 -10.88
N GLY A 2 -1.26 2.17 -11.18
CA GLY A 2 -1.78 1.17 -10.25
C GLY A 2 -1.34 -0.24 -10.64
N GLN A 3 -0.98 -1.06 -9.66
CA GLN A 3 -0.53 -2.44 -9.85
C GLN A 3 -1.22 -3.35 -8.82
N ALA A 4 -2.05 -4.26 -9.32
CA ALA A 4 -2.77 -5.24 -8.49
C ALA A 4 -1.87 -6.43 -8.10
N PHE A 5 -2.33 -7.25 -7.16
CA PHE A 5 -1.60 -8.43 -6.72
C PHE A 5 -1.42 -9.43 -7.87
N PRO A 6 -0.17 -9.77 -8.25
CA PRO A 6 0.10 -10.56 -9.46
C PRO A 6 -0.36 -12.01 -9.35
N TYR A 7 -0.51 -12.54 -8.14
CA TYR A 7 -0.89 -13.94 -7.90
C TYR A 7 -2.37 -14.12 -7.52
N THR A 8 -3.22 -13.13 -7.84
CA THR A 8 -4.67 -13.17 -7.59
C THR A 8 -5.34 -14.48 -8.07
N PRO A 9 -5.05 -15.03 -9.27
CA PRO A 9 -5.70 -16.25 -9.76
C PRO A 9 -5.36 -17.54 -9.00
N ILE A 10 -4.24 -17.57 -8.28
CA ILE A 10 -3.82 -18.75 -7.49
C ILE A 10 -4.12 -18.59 -5.99
N ALA A 11 -4.28 -17.34 -5.52
CA ALA A 11 -4.64 -17.05 -4.13
C ALA A 11 -6.15 -17.14 -3.86
N ASN A 12 -6.98 -17.18 -4.91
CA ASN A 12 -8.45 -17.16 -4.82
C ASN A 12 -9.06 -18.21 -5.76
N PRO A 13 -10.35 -18.57 -5.58
CA PRO A 13 -11.02 -19.49 -6.50
C PRO A 13 -10.96 -19.01 -7.95
N ARG A 14 -10.40 -19.87 -8.82
CA ARG A 14 -10.07 -19.52 -10.22
C ARG A 14 -11.26 -18.95 -11.00
N TYR A 15 -12.47 -19.44 -10.74
CA TYR A 15 -13.68 -19.04 -11.46
C TYR A 15 -14.03 -17.55 -11.30
N MET A 16 -13.56 -16.88 -10.24
CA MET A 16 -13.83 -15.45 -10.01
C MET A 16 -13.11 -14.54 -11.00
N VAL A 17 -12.05 -15.02 -11.63
CA VAL A 17 -11.19 -14.26 -12.55
C VAL A 17 -10.80 -15.08 -13.77
N ALA A 18 -11.67 -16.01 -14.20
CA ALA A 18 -11.35 -17.06 -15.18
C ALA A 18 -10.68 -16.55 -16.46
N ASP A 19 -11.12 -15.40 -16.98
CA ASP A 19 -10.62 -14.85 -18.24
C ASP A 19 -9.54 -13.78 -18.06
N TRP A 20 -9.10 -13.53 -16.82
CA TRP A 20 -8.12 -12.50 -16.51
C TRP A 20 -6.74 -13.10 -16.30
N SER A 21 -5.73 -12.37 -16.78
CA SER A 21 -4.33 -12.64 -16.52
C SER A 21 -3.77 -11.60 -15.55
N PHE A 22 -3.03 -12.09 -14.57
CA PHE A 22 -2.29 -11.29 -13.61
C PHE A 22 -0.84 -11.75 -13.61
N GLY A 23 0.08 -10.84 -13.31
CA GLY A 23 1.48 -11.20 -13.25
C GLY A 23 2.37 -9.98 -13.08
N ILE A 24 3.62 -10.24 -12.76
CA ILE A 24 4.67 -9.22 -12.73
C ILE A 24 5.14 -9.04 -14.18
N GLN A 25 4.87 -7.87 -14.76
CA GLN A 25 5.19 -7.56 -16.15
C GLN A 25 6.09 -6.32 -16.21
N ASP A 26 7.36 -6.49 -15.86
CA ASP A 26 8.34 -5.40 -15.77
C ASP A 26 8.41 -4.57 -17.08
N ASP A 27 8.40 -5.24 -18.23
CA ASP A 27 8.44 -4.58 -19.55
C ASP A 27 7.18 -3.75 -19.83
N ASN A 28 6.01 -4.27 -19.43
CA ASN A 28 4.75 -3.52 -19.58
C ASN A 28 4.72 -2.33 -18.60
N MET A 29 5.19 -2.53 -17.38
CA MET A 29 5.32 -1.44 -16.40
C MET A 29 6.25 -0.33 -16.92
N GLN A 30 7.40 -0.69 -17.52
CA GLN A 30 8.30 0.29 -18.13
C GLN A 30 7.61 1.10 -19.22
N LYS A 31 6.85 0.45 -20.12
CA LYS A 31 6.08 1.16 -21.15
C LYS A 31 5.09 2.16 -20.55
N VAL A 32 4.35 1.76 -19.52
CA VAL A 32 3.37 2.64 -18.85
C VAL A 32 4.07 3.81 -18.14
N VAL A 33 5.23 3.58 -17.53
CA VAL A 33 6.05 4.65 -16.94
C VAL A 33 6.53 5.63 -18.00
N ASP A 34 7.07 5.13 -19.10
CA ASP A 34 7.57 5.94 -20.21
C ASP A 34 6.44 6.76 -20.85
N GLU A 35 5.26 6.16 -21.04
CA GLU A 35 4.06 6.85 -21.52
C GLU A 35 3.61 7.97 -20.57
N ALA A 36 3.63 7.73 -19.25
CA ALA A 36 3.27 8.74 -18.26
C ALA A 36 4.26 9.93 -18.33
N ARG A 37 5.56 9.66 -18.42
CA ARG A 37 6.60 10.68 -18.57
C ARG A 37 6.46 11.45 -19.88
N ALA A 38 6.23 10.76 -21.00
CA ALA A 38 6.03 11.38 -22.30
C ALA A 38 4.79 12.30 -22.34
N LYS A 39 3.77 12.00 -21.53
CA LYS A 39 2.59 12.86 -21.32
C LYS A 39 2.84 14.03 -20.36
N GLY A 40 4.07 14.23 -19.90
CA GLY A 40 4.48 15.36 -19.06
C GLY A 40 4.46 15.09 -17.55
N ALA A 41 4.36 13.83 -17.10
CA ALA A 41 4.42 13.54 -15.67
C ALA A 41 5.79 13.90 -15.07
N GLN A 42 5.80 14.87 -14.14
CA GLN A 42 7.00 15.27 -13.40
C GLN A 42 7.31 14.34 -12.23
N VAL A 43 6.28 13.67 -11.71
CA VAL A 43 6.40 12.63 -10.68
C VAL A 43 5.57 11.41 -11.08
N VAL A 44 6.16 10.22 -10.97
CA VAL A 44 5.51 8.93 -11.24
C VAL A 44 5.56 8.08 -9.98
N VAL A 45 4.38 7.89 -9.38
CA VAL A 45 4.19 7.01 -8.23
C VAL A 45 3.49 5.73 -8.68
N LEU A 46 4.03 4.58 -8.26
CA LEU A 46 3.38 3.28 -8.37
C LEU A 46 2.63 2.99 -7.07
N LEU A 47 1.30 2.89 -7.14
CA LEU A 47 0.48 2.35 -6.07
C LEU A 47 0.39 0.83 -6.27
N SER A 48 1.14 0.08 -5.47
CA SER A 48 1.37 -1.34 -5.68
C SER A 48 0.68 -2.20 -4.64
N HIS A 49 0.26 -3.38 -5.07
CA HIS A 49 -0.15 -4.48 -4.22
C HIS A 49 0.65 -5.75 -4.53
N ASN A 50 1.90 -5.63 -5.02
CA ASN A 50 2.74 -6.79 -5.31
C ASN A 50 3.25 -7.50 -4.05
N GLY A 51 3.54 -6.73 -3.00
CA GLY A 51 4.30 -7.16 -1.83
C GLY A 51 5.72 -6.60 -1.84
N MET A 52 6.26 -6.34 -0.64
CA MET A 52 7.49 -5.54 -0.47
C MET A 52 8.69 -6.06 -1.26
N ASP A 53 9.02 -7.34 -1.17
CA ASP A 53 10.18 -7.91 -1.88
C ASP A 53 10.05 -7.82 -3.40
N VAL A 54 8.82 -7.97 -3.91
CA VAL A 54 8.53 -7.85 -5.34
C VAL A 54 8.64 -6.39 -5.78
N ASP A 55 8.16 -5.44 -4.98
CA ASP A 55 8.28 -4.01 -5.23
C ASP A 55 9.73 -3.54 -5.21
N LEU A 56 10.52 -3.99 -4.23
CA LEU A 56 11.97 -3.76 -4.20
C LEU A 56 12.64 -4.30 -5.48
N LYS A 57 12.25 -5.49 -5.93
CA LYS A 57 12.81 -6.07 -7.15
C LYS A 57 12.39 -5.30 -8.39
N MET A 58 11.12 -4.90 -8.50
CA MET A 58 10.60 -4.10 -9.60
C MET A 58 11.29 -2.72 -9.65
N ALA A 59 11.48 -2.06 -8.51
CA ALA A 59 12.19 -0.79 -8.40
C ALA A 59 13.64 -0.88 -8.92
N SER A 60 14.29 -2.05 -8.82
CA SER A 60 15.63 -2.27 -9.37
C SER A 60 15.66 -2.45 -10.89
N ARG A 61 14.52 -2.79 -11.50
CA ARG A 61 14.40 -3.15 -12.93
C ARG A 61 13.75 -2.06 -13.77
N VAL A 62 12.70 -1.42 -13.25
CA VAL A 62 11.93 -0.38 -13.92
C VAL A 62 12.48 0.99 -13.55
N SER A 63 12.93 1.75 -14.55
CA SER A 63 13.42 3.11 -14.37
C SER A 63 12.30 4.14 -14.56
N GLY A 64 12.43 5.30 -13.90
CA GLY A 64 11.51 6.43 -14.08
C GLY A 64 10.34 6.47 -13.09
N ILE A 65 10.23 5.48 -12.18
CA ILE A 65 9.35 5.52 -11.02
C ILE A 65 10.07 6.27 -9.90
N ASP A 66 9.48 7.36 -9.39
CA ASP A 66 10.06 8.10 -8.27
C ASP A 66 9.77 7.41 -6.94
N ALA A 67 8.55 6.88 -6.77
CA ALA A 67 8.19 6.12 -5.59
C ALA A 67 7.23 4.96 -5.85
N ILE A 68 7.36 3.91 -5.04
CA ILE A 68 6.42 2.82 -4.90
C ILE A 68 5.80 2.92 -3.50
N MET A 69 4.48 3.11 -3.47
CA MET A 69 3.65 3.01 -2.28
C MET A 69 3.01 1.62 -2.31
N GLY A 70 3.63 0.66 -1.63
CA GLY A 70 3.26 -0.74 -1.70
C GLY A 70 2.21 -1.17 -0.67
N GLY A 71 1.91 -2.46 -0.71
CA GLY A 71 0.91 -3.12 0.13
C GLY A 71 1.14 -4.63 0.17
N HIS A 72 0.07 -5.41 0.38
CA HIS A 72 0.05 -6.88 0.44
C HIS A 72 0.77 -7.52 1.64
N THR A 73 2.05 -7.21 1.87
CA THR A 73 2.88 -7.84 2.90
C THR A 73 2.72 -7.22 4.29
N HIS A 74 1.97 -6.11 4.38
CA HIS A 74 1.60 -5.45 5.65
C HIS A 74 2.78 -4.89 6.46
N ASP A 75 3.94 -4.63 5.84
CA ASP A 75 5.11 -4.06 6.50
C ASP A 75 4.83 -2.62 6.94
N GLY A 76 5.03 -2.32 8.23
CA GLY A 76 5.09 -0.94 8.70
C GLY A 76 6.53 -0.45 8.56
N MET A 77 6.81 0.43 7.60
CA MET A 77 8.17 0.91 7.34
C MET A 77 8.38 2.32 7.94
N PRO A 78 9.14 2.47 9.04
CA PRO A 78 9.43 3.79 9.62
C PRO A 78 10.30 4.65 8.71
N VAL A 79 11.10 4.01 7.86
CA VAL A 79 12.00 4.65 6.89
C VAL A 79 11.80 3.97 5.54
N ALA A 80 11.67 4.77 4.48
CA ALA A 80 11.56 4.26 3.11
C ALA A 80 12.91 3.70 2.62
N THR A 81 12.87 2.66 1.79
CA THR A 81 14.06 2.10 1.15
C THR A 81 14.34 2.81 -0.17
N LEU A 82 15.58 3.19 -0.43
CA LEU A 82 16.01 3.72 -1.72
C LEU A 82 16.64 2.61 -2.55
N VAL A 83 16.01 2.28 -3.68
CA VAL A 83 16.48 1.23 -4.59
C VAL A 83 17.09 1.86 -5.83
N ALA A 84 18.35 1.53 -6.13
CA ALA A 84 19.03 2.00 -7.33
C ALA A 84 18.60 1.20 -8.57
N ASN A 85 18.49 1.89 -9.70
CA ASN A 85 18.26 1.31 -11.03
C ASN A 85 18.97 2.13 -12.11
N LYS A 86 18.82 1.73 -13.38
CA LYS A 86 19.48 2.38 -14.52
C LYS A 86 19.14 3.87 -14.70
N GLY A 87 18.02 4.35 -14.13
CA GLY A 87 17.54 5.73 -14.25
C GLY A 87 17.66 6.56 -12.98
N GLY A 88 18.32 6.05 -11.92
CA GLY A 88 18.48 6.76 -10.66
C GLY A 88 18.08 5.90 -9.46
N LYS A 89 17.27 6.46 -8.56
CA LYS A 89 16.76 5.77 -7.37
C LYS A 89 15.24 5.88 -7.30
N THR A 90 14.61 4.82 -6.82
CA THR A 90 13.17 4.78 -6.51
C THR A 90 12.99 4.63 -5.00
N ILE A 91 12.07 5.41 -4.43
CA ILE A 91 11.69 5.35 -3.03
C ILE A 91 10.64 4.24 -2.87
N VAL A 92 10.84 3.27 -1.98
CA VAL A 92 9.91 2.16 -1.76
C VAL A 92 9.47 2.15 -0.30
N THR A 93 8.15 2.14 -0.05
CA THR A 93 7.60 2.11 1.31
C THR A 93 6.26 1.40 1.39
N ASN A 94 5.93 0.90 2.59
CA ASN A 94 4.63 0.35 2.98
C ASN A 94 4.14 1.00 4.29
N ALA A 95 2.82 1.18 4.40
CA ALA A 95 2.17 1.83 5.55
C ALA A 95 1.52 0.83 6.53
N GLY A 96 2.01 -0.40 6.60
CA GLY A 96 1.48 -1.43 7.49
C GLY A 96 0.11 -1.96 7.07
N SER A 97 -0.76 -2.19 8.06
CA SER A 97 -2.10 -2.76 7.87
C SER A 97 -3.10 -2.25 8.90
N ASN A 98 -4.39 -2.52 8.67
CA ASN A 98 -5.49 -2.20 9.58
C ASN A 98 -5.62 -0.72 9.97
N GLY A 99 -5.11 0.20 9.13
CA GLY A 99 -5.13 1.63 9.42
C GLY A 99 -4.24 2.06 10.59
N LYS A 100 -3.30 1.21 11.04
CA LYS A 100 -2.39 1.53 12.17
C LYS A 100 -1.45 2.68 11.88
N PHE A 101 -1.13 2.89 10.60
CA PHE A 101 -0.25 3.96 10.17
C PHE A 101 -0.79 4.66 8.94
N LEU A 102 -0.43 5.94 8.81
CA LEU A 102 -0.57 6.75 7.61
C LEU A 102 0.83 7.07 7.09
N GLY A 103 1.17 6.57 5.90
CA GLY A 103 2.40 6.92 5.21
C GLY A 103 2.26 8.28 4.51
N LEU A 104 3.08 9.25 4.93
CA LEU A 104 3.16 10.58 4.33
C LEU A 104 4.48 10.71 3.56
N LEU A 105 4.39 10.93 2.24
CA LEU A 105 5.54 11.15 1.37
C LEU A 105 5.40 12.50 0.69
N ASP A 106 6.18 13.48 1.14
CA ASP A 106 6.25 14.81 0.58
C ASP A 106 7.39 14.86 -0.46
N PHE A 107 7.12 15.35 -1.66
CA PHE A 107 8.12 15.57 -2.70
C PHE A 107 8.45 17.05 -2.85
N GLU A 108 9.73 17.37 -3.02
CA GLU A 108 10.16 18.62 -3.63
C GLU A 108 10.37 18.39 -5.14
N VAL A 109 9.70 19.18 -5.98
CA VAL A 109 9.81 19.09 -7.43
C VAL A 109 10.41 20.39 -7.98
N LYS A 110 11.54 20.27 -8.68
CA LYS A 110 12.25 21.39 -9.32
C LYS A 110 12.68 20.96 -10.71
N ASP A 111 12.62 21.87 -11.68
CA ASP A 111 13.02 21.59 -13.08
C ASP A 111 12.39 20.30 -13.64
N ASN A 112 11.10 20.08 -13.35
CA ASN A 112 10.32 18.91 -13.76
C ASN A 112 10.82 17.55 -13.23
N LYS A 113 11.62 17.54 -12.16
CA LYS A 113 12.12 16.32 -11.49
C LYS A 113 11.98 16.40 -9.98
N VAL A 114 11.88 15.25 -9.32
CA VAL A 114 11.99 15.16 -7.86
C VAL A 114 13.43 15.50 -7.45
N SER A 115 13.60 16.58 -6.67
CA SER A 115 14.91 17.02 -6.17
C SER A 115 15.18 16.54 -4.75
N ASP A 116 14.15 16.41 -3.93
CA ASP A 116 14.23 15.95 -2.55
C ASP A 116 12.89 15.31 -2.12
N PHE A 117 12.89 14.57 -1.01
CA PHE A 117 11.66 14.04 -0.43
C PHE A 117 11.74 13.97 1.10
N ARG A 118 10.58 13.96 1.75
CA ARG A 118 10.44 13.68 3.18
C ARG A 118 9.41 12.59 3.37
N TYR A 119 9.77 11.59 4.16
CA TYR A 119 8.87 10.49 4.49
C TYR A 119 8.62 10.42 5.99
N LYS A 120 7.37 10.19 6.37
CA LYS A 120 6.95 9.92 7.74
C LYS A 120 5.93 8.79 7.75
N LEU A 121 6.10 7.85 8.67
CA LEU A 121 5.08 6.87 9.01
C LEU A 121 4.38 7.36 10.29
N LEU A 122 3.15 7.85 10.17
CA LEU A 122 2.41 8.43 11.28
C LEU A 122 1.53 7.37 11.95
N PRO A 123 1.73 7.01 13.22
CA PRO A 123 0.86 6.07 13.92
C PRO A 123 -0.53 6.67 14.17
N VAL A 124 -1.57 5.87 13.96
CA VAL A 124 -2.96 6.24 14.20
C VAL A 124 -3.41 5.68 15.54
N PHE A 125 -3.27 6.49 16.60
CA PHE A 125 -3.76 6.17 17.93
C PHE A 125 -5.17 6.74 18.12
N SER A 126 -6.20 5.89 17.96
CA SER A 126 -7.61 6.34 17.99
C SER A 126 -8.04 7.01 19.29
N ASN A 127 -7.42 6.64 20.41
CA ASN A 127 -7.64 7.26 21.72
C ASN A 127 -7.00 8.67 21.87
N MET A 128 -6.16 9.08 20.92
CA MET A 128 -5.49 10.38 20.90
C MET A 128 -5.98 11.29 19.76
N LEU A 129 -6.92 10.81 18.95
CA LEU A 129 -7.45 11.53 17.79
C LEU A 129 -8.95 11.71 17.95
N THR A 130 -9.46 12.89 17.61
CA THR A 130 -10.91 13.09 17.53
C THR A 130 -11.44 12.35 16.32
N ALA A 131 -12.45 11.49 16.52
CA ALA A 131 -13.10 10.81 15.41
C ALA A 131 -13.77 11.82 14.48
N ASP A 132 -13.66 11.57 13.17
CA ASP A 132 -14.40 12.35 12.19
C ASP A 132 -15.91 12.09 12.36
N ARG A 133 -16.68 13.17 12.50
CA ARG A 133 -18.11 13.09 12.85
C ARG A 133 -18.94 12.41 11.77
N GLU A 134 -18.62 12.67 10.50
CA GLU A 134 -19.37 12.11 9.38
C GLU A 134 -19.08 10.62 9.23
N MET A 135 -17.80 10.23 9.37
CA MET A 135 -17.39 8.84 9.33
C MET A 135 -17.95 8.03 10.51
N ASP A 136 -17.96 8.58 11.72
CA ASP A 136 -18.53 7.92 12.90
C ASP A 136 -20.04 7.68 12.74
N ALA A 137 -20.77 8.69 12.25
CA ALA A 137 -22.19 8.58 11.95
C ALA A 137 -22.45 7.53 10.85
N LEU A 138 -21.62 7.48 9.81
CA LEU A 138 -21.72 6.48 8.74
C LEU A 138 -21.49 5.06 9.28
N ILE A 139 -20.44 4.84 10.06
CA ILE A 139 -20.11 3.53 10.65
C ILE A 139 -21.26 3.07 11.56
N THR A 140 -21.75 3.96 12.42
CA THR A 140 -22.88 3.68 13.33
C THR A 140 -24.12 3.27 12.53
N LYS A 141 -24.48 4.04 11.49
CA LYS A 141 -25.61 3.73 10.61
C LYS A 141 -25.47 2.36 9.94
N LEU A 142 -24.30 2.05 9.37
CA LEU A 142 -24.08 0.80 8.65
C LEU A 142 -24.07 -0.42 9.58
N ARG A 143 -23.60 -0.27 10.82
CA ARG A 143 -23.53 -1.35 11.81
C ARG A 143 -24.83 -1.57 12.58
N SER A 144 -25.67 -0.54 12.72
CA SER A 144 -26.90 -0.60 13.53
C SER A 144 -27.78 -1.84 13.28
N PRO A 145 -28.05 -2.28 12.02
CA PRO A 145 -28.86 -3.47 11.78
C PRO A 145 -28.24 -4.78 12.28
N TYR A 146 -26.94 -4.79 12.55
CA TYR A 146 -26.15 -5.97 12.92
C TYR A 146 -25.58 -5.89 14.33
N GLU A 147 -25.87 -4.84 15.08
CA GLU A 147 -25.20 -4.52 16.34
C GLU A 147 -25.32 -5.63 17.38
N ALA A 148 -26.51 -6.22 17.53
CA ALA A 148 -26.72 -7.35 18.43
C ALA A 148 -25.86 -8.56 18.06
N LYS A 149 -25.75 -8.87 16.76
CA LYS A 149 -24.98 -10.01 16.25
C LYS A 149 -23.47 -9.75 16.34
N LEU A 150 -23.01 -8.54 16.03
CA LEU A 150 -21.59 -8.18 16.06
C LEU A 150 -21.04 -8.11 17.49
N ASN A 151 -21.89 -7.85 18.49
CA ASN A 151 -21.52 -7.79 19.90
C ASN A 151 -21.89 -9.06 20.69
N GLU A 152 -22.38 -10.12 20.04
CA GLU A 152 -22.68 -11.38 20.70
C GLU A 152 -21.40 -12.00 21.29
N VAL A 153 -21.38 -12.20 22.61
CA VAL A 153 -20.25 -12.83 23.29
C VAL A 153 -20.33 -14.34 23.08
N LEU A 154 -19.45 -14.86 22.21
CA LEU A 154 -19.39 -16.30 21.91
C LEU A 154 -18.52 -17.09 22.91
N ALA A 155 -17.44 -16.48 23.40
CA ALA A 155 -16.51 -17.08 24.34
C ALA A 155 -15.64 -16.01 25.02
N VAL A 156 -15.00 -16.36 26.14
CA VAL A 156 -14.03 -15.52 26.87
C VAL A 156 -12.67 -16.22 26.86
N THR A 157 -11.59 -15.47 26.59
CA THR A 157 -10.20 -15.96 26.64
C THR A 157 -9.47 -15.35 27.83
N GLU A 158 -8.68 -16.15 28.54
CA GLU A 158 -7.81 -15.68 29.64
C GLU A 158 -6.48 -15.10 29.14
N GLY A 159 -6.12 -15.36 27.87
CA GLY A 159 -4.88 -14.90 27.24
C GLY A 159 -5.09 -14.08 25.96
N THR A 160 -4.06 -13.35 25.57
CA THR A 160 -4.05 -12.55 24.33
C THR A 160 -4.07 -13.44 23.09
N LEU A 161 -5.11 -13.31 22.27
CA LEU A 161 -5.16 -13.92 20.94
C LEU A 161 -4.54 -12.98 19.91
N TYR A 162 -3.53 -13.46 19.19
CA TYR A 162 -2.90 -12.70 18.13
C TYR A 162 -2.76 -13.52 16.86
N ARG A 163 -2.88 -12.83 15.72
CA ARG A 163 -2.50 -13.36 14.41
C ARG A 163 -1.19 -12.69 14.00
N ARG A 164 -0.23 -13.48 13.52
CA ARG A 164 1.01 -12.94 12.93
C ARG A 164 0.66 -11.92 11.84
N GLY A 165 1.29 -10.75 11.87
CA GLY A 165 0.91 -9.57 11.07
C GLY A 165 0.09 -8.51 11.82
N ASN A 166 -0.50 -8.84 12.98
CA ASN A 166 -1.28 -7.87 13.75
C ASN A 166 -0.45 -6.81 14.47
N PHE A 167 0.86 -7.01 14.67
CA PHE A 167 1.69 -6.06 15.41
C PHE A 167 2.86 -5.50 14.59
N ASN A 168 3.59 -6.34 13.83
CA ASN A 168 4.87 -5.95 13.22
C ASN A 168 4.95 -6.13 11.68
N GLY A 169 3.87 -6.48 10.99
CA GLY A 169 3.96 -7.01 9.60
C GLY A 169 4.31 -8.51 9.59
N THR A 170 4.47 -9.10 8.40
CA THR A 170 4.74 -10.55 8.24
C THR A 170 6.12 -10.99 8.69
#